data_AF-A0AAU2DDT6-F1
#
_entry.id   AF-A0AAU2DDT6-F1
#
_cell.length_a   1.000
_cell.length_b   1.000
_cell.length_c   1.000
_cell.angle_alpha   90.00
_cell.angle_beta   90.00
_cell.angle_gamma   90.00
#
_symmetry.space_group_name_H-M   'P 1'
#
loop_
_entity.id
_entity.type
_entity.pdbx_description
1 polymer ?
#
loop_
_entity_poly.entity_id
_entity_poly.type
_entity_poly.pdbx_seq_one_letter_code
_entity_poly.pdbx_strand_id
1 'polypeptide(L)'
;MIWDRLNTHVSHAMRELTAEREWLTVFLPPAHSPDLNPVEWVWAHVKRSLANLAVGALERLEPLVRNRLERLQYRPDTLDGFIAGTGLTLNEPTSP
;
A
#
# COMPACT_ATOMS: atom_id res chain seq x y z
N MET A 1 -2.66 -6.16 8.36
CA MET A 1 -2.94 -5.60 7.03
C MET A 1 -3.69 -4.28 7.18
N ILE A 2 -3.29 -3.23 6.46
CA ILE A 2 -3.96 -1.93 6.47
C ILE A 2 -4.63 -1.74 5.11
N TRP A 3 -5.93 -1.47 5.10
CA TRP A 3 -6.70 -1.21 3.88
C TRP A 3 -7.56 0.02 4.03
N ASP A 4 -7.77 0.72 2.92
CA ASP A 4 -8.78 1.76 2.85
C ASP A 4 -10.20 1.17 2.98
N ARG A 5 -11.19 2.06 3.06
CA ARG A 5 -12.59 1.67 3.24
C ARG A 5 -13.34 1.44 1.92
N LEU A 6 -12.64 1.11 0.83
CA LEU A 6 -13.30 0.79 -0.44
C LEU A 6 -14.40 -0.27 -0.21
N ASN A 7 -15.57 -0.12 -0.84
CA ASN A 7 -16.73 -0.98 -0.58
C ASN A 7 -16.42 -2.48 -0.71
N THR A 8 -15.53 -2.85 -1.62
CA THR A 8 -15.06 -4.24 -1.78
C THR A 8 -14.28 -4.74 -0.55
N HIS A 9 -13.43 -3.90 0.05
CA HIS A 9 -12.64 -4.25 1.25
C HIS A 9 -13.49 -4.38 2.52
N VAL A 10 -14.63 -3.68 2.60
CA VAL A 10 -15.53 -3.72 3.77
C VAL A 10 -16.77 -4.61 3.56
N SER A 11 -16.86 -5.28 2.42
CA SER A 11 -17.97 -6.15 2.04
C SER A 11 -18.11 -7.36 2.98
N HIS A 12 -19.31 -7.95 3.02
CA HIS A 12 -19.58 -9.15 3.82
C HIS A 12 -18.63 -10.30 3.45
N ALA A 13 -18.52 -10.59 2.16
CA ALA A 13 -17.64 -11.64 1.66
C ALA A 13 -16.18 -11.43 2.09
N MET A 14 -15.68 -10.18 2.06
CA MET A 14 -14.33 -9.90 2.52
C MET A 14 -14.17 -10.12 4.03
N ARG A 15 -15.18 -9.73 4.83
CA ARG A 15 -15.17 -9.96 6.28
C ARG A 15 -15.12 -11.45 6.62
N GLU A 16 -15.92 -12.27 5.94
CA GLU A 16 -15.89 -13.74 6.10
C GLU A 16 -14.50 -14.30 5.77
N LEU A 17 -13.93 -13.92 4.62
CA LEU A 17 -12.59 -14.35 4.23
C LEU A 17 -11.53 -13.93 5.26
N THR A 18 -11.61 -12.73 5.82
CA THR A 18 -10.65 -12.29 6.84
C THR A 18 -10.86 -13.01 8.18
N ALA A 19 -12.11 -13.32 8.55
CA ALA A 19 -12.43 -13.99 9.81
C ALA A 19 -11.96 -15.45 9.85
N GLU A 20 -11.90 -16.13 8.71
CA GLU A 20 -11.34 -17.48 8.58
C GLU A 20 -9.82 -17.55 8.80
N ARG A 21 -9.13 -16.40 8.93
CA ARG A 21 -7.67 -16.30 9.00
C ARG A 21 -7.24 -15.68 10.32
N GLU A 22 -7.04 -16.52 11.34
CA GLU A 22 -6.63 -16.08 12.69
C GLU A 22 -5.32 -15.26 12.69
N TRP A 23 -4.42 -15.51 11.73
CA TRP A 23 -3.16 -14.78 11.59
C TRP A 23 -3.32 -13.38 10.99
N LEU A 24 -4.49 -13.02 10.47
CA LEU A 24 -4.72 -11.80 9.70
C LEU A 24 -5.55 -10.78 10.48
N THR A 25 -4.89 -9.77 11.04
CA THR A 25 -5.57 -8.58 11.56
C THR A 25 -5.72 -7.53 10.46
N VAL A 26 -6.95 -7.06 10.22
CA VAL A 26 -7.23 -5.97 9.27
C VAL A 26 -7.52 -4.67 10.02
N PHE A 27 -6.76 -3.63 9.71
CA PHE A 27 -6.96 -2.27 10.20
C PHE A 27 -7.57 -1.42 9.09
N LEU A 28 -8.72 -0.81 9.39
CA LEU A 28 -9.40 0.14 8.50
C LEU A 28 -9.23 1.55 9.09
N PRO A 29 -8.43 2.42 8.47
CA PRO A 29 -8.32 3.82 8.89
C PRO A 29 -9.69 4.54 8.83
N PRO A 30 -9.82 5.72 9.47
CA PRO A 30 -10.99 6.56 9.30
C PRO A 30 -11.27 6.87 7.82
N ALA A 31 -12.52 7.21 7.51
CA ALA A 31 -12.89 7.58 6.16
C ALA A 31 -12.09 8.82 5.72
N HIS A 32 -11.66 8.83 4.46
CA HIS A 32 -10.89 9.94 3.87
C HIS A 32 -9.55 10.24 4.56
N SER A 33 -8.87 9.21 5.08
CA SER A 33 -7.52 9.33 5.67
C SER A 33 -6.45 8.64 4.81
N PRO A 34 -6.15 9.14 3.60
CA PRO A 34 -5.16 8.54 2.70
C PRO A 34 -3.73 8.59 3.27
N ASP A 35 -3.45 9.57 4.12
CA ASP A 35 -2.19 9.74 4.86
C ASP A 35 -1.84 8.54 5.74
N LEU A 36 -2.84 7.79 6.20
CA LEU A 36 -2.67 6.59 7.02
C LEU A 36 -2.52 5.29 6.21
N ASN A 37 -2.65 5.35 4.88
CA ASN A 37 -2.49 4.18 4.01
C ASN A 37 -1.12 4.22 3.32
N PRO A 38 -0.15 3.37 3.71
CA PRO A 38 1.22 3.44 3.19
C PRO A 38 1.31 3.19 1.68
N VAL A 39 0.31 2.54 1.07
CA VAL A 39 0.26 2.33 -0.38
C VAL A 39 0.13 3.64 -1.15
N GLU A 40 -0.43 4.70 -0.55
CA GLU A 40 -0.52 6.02 -1.17
C GLU A 40 0.87 6.63 -1.40
N TRP A 41 1.79 6.45 -0.44
CA TRP A 41 3.18 6.88 -0.58
C TRP A 41 3.93 6.07 -1.65
N VAL A 42 3.67 4.76 -1.74
CA VAL A 42 4.18 3.91 -2.85
C VAL A 42 3.71 4.46 -4.19
N TRP A 43 2.41 4.75 -4.34
CA TRP A 43 1.86 5.29 -5.58
C TRP A 43 2.39 6.69 -5.89
N ALA A 44 2.52 7.57 -4.90
CA ALA A 44 3.12 8.89 -5.08
C ALA A 44 4.57 8.76 -5.59
N HIS A 45 5.37 7.85 -5.02
CA HIS A 45 6.73 7.58 -5.46
C HIS A 45 6.79 7.08 -6.90
N VAL A 46 5.97 6.08 -7.25
CA VAL A 46 5.91 5.52 -8.60
C VAL A 46 5.48 6.59 -9.61
N LYS A 47 4.40 7.32 -9.34
CA LYS A 47 3.91 8.40 -10.21
C LYS A 47 4.98 9.48 -10.43
N ARG A 48 5.67 9.91 -9.36
CA ARG A 48 6.76 10.89 -9.47
C ARG A 48 7.91 10.38 -10.35
N SER A 49 8.26 9.10 -10.24
CA SER A 49 9.31 8.49 -11.06
C SER A 49 8.94 8.36 -12.54
N LEU A 50 7.64 8.37 -12.86
CA LEU A 50 7.10 8.21 -14.21
C LEU A 50 6.71 9.54 -14.87
N ALA A 51 6.57 10.62 -14.09
CA ALA A 51 6.11 11.93 -14.59
C ALA A 51 6.90 12.43 -15.81
N ASN A 52 8.21 12.20 -15.85
CA ASN A 52 9.07 12.61 -16.97
C ASN A 52 9.15 11.59 -18.12
N LEU A 53 8.61 10.38 -17.95
CA LEU A 53 8.62 9.30 -18.95
C LEU A 53 7.27 9.13 -19.65
N ALA A 54 6.20 9.64 -19.05
CA ALA A 54 4.83 9.43 -19.52
C ALA A 54 4.51 10.14 -20.86
N VAL A 55 5.25 11.19 -21.24
CA VAL A 55 4.94 12.05 -22.40
C VAL A 55 5.06 11.32 -23.75
N GLY A 56 5.71 10.15 -23.83
CA GLY A 56 5.89 9.40 -25.09
C GLY A 56 5.68 7.88 -25.01
N ALA A 57 5.18 7.36 -23.89
CA ALA A 57 5.19 5.92 -23.62
C ALA A 57 3.90 5.39 -22.98
N LEU A 58 2.75 6.01 -23.27
CA LEU A 58 1.46 5.58 -22.69
C LEU A 58 1.16 4.10 -22.98
N GLU A 59 1.47 3.63 -24.20
CA GLU A 59 1.34 2.22 -24.59
C GLU A 59 2.25 1.27 -23.78
N ARG A 60 3.29 1.80 -23.13
CA ARG A 60 4.21 1.04 -22.27
C ARG A 60 4.06 1.35 -20.79
N LEU A 61 2.95 1.98 -20.38
CA LEU A 61 2.76 2.40 -18.99
C LEU A 61 2.77 1.21 -18.02
N GLU A 62 2.06 0.11 -18.34
CA GLU A 62 2.03 -1.06 -17.47
C GLU A 62 3.44 -1.67 -17.26
N PRO A 63 4.23 -2.01 -18.31
CA PRO A 63 5.60 -2.48 -18.13
C PRO A 63 6.48 -1.53 -17.31
N LEU A 64 6.31 -0.21 -17.49
CA LEU A 64 7.06 0.79 -16.73
C LEU A 64 6.67 0.81 -15.26
N VAL A 65 5.37 0.80 -14.95
CA VAL A 65 4.87 0.73 -13.56
C VAL A 65 5.34 -0.54 -12.89
N ARG A 66 5.21 -1.70 -13.56
CA ARG A 66 5.67 -3.00 -13.07
C ARG A 66 7.15 -2.98 -12.73
N ASN A 67 8.00 -2.53 -13.66
CA ASN A 67 9.44 -2.44 -13.42
C ASN A 67 9.79 -1.51 -12.24
N ARG A 68 9.06 -0.40 -12.06
CA ARG A 68 9.28 0.49 -10.91
C ARG A 68 8.89 -0.16 -9.60
N LEU A 69 7.77 -0.88 -9.56
CA LEU A 69 7.33 -1.62 -8.38
C LEU A 69 8.30 -2.77 -8.05
N GLU A 70 8.74 -3.55 -9.04
CA GLU A 70 9.73 -4.62 -8.88
C GLU A 70 11.04 -4.09 -8.29
N ARG A 71 11.56 -2.96 -8.81
CA ARG A 71 12.76 -2.34 -8.25
C ARG A 71 12.57 -1.87 -6.81
N LEU A 72 11.36 -1.43 -6.44
CA LEU A 72 11.05 -0.96 -5.11
C LEU A 72 11.00 -2.11 -4.09
N GLN A 73 10.62 -3.32 -4.51
CA GLN A 73 10.64 -4.52 -3.64
C GLN A 73 12.03 -4.80 -3.04
N TYR A 74 13.10 -4.42 -3.74
CA TYR A 74 14.49 -4.61 -3.28
C TYR A 74 15.05 -3.40 -2.51
N ARG A 75 14.20 -2.49 -2.03
CA ARG A 75 14.60 -1.27 -1.31
C ARG A 75 13.89 -1.16 0.05
N PRO A 76 14.27 -1.98 1.04
CA PRO A 76 13.59 -2.04 2.34
C PRO A 76 13.53 -0.68 3.04
N ASP A 77 14.63 0.07 3.12
CA ASP A 77 14.66 1.41 3.74
C ASP A 77 13.65 2.38 3.12
N THR A 78 13.39 2.25 1.82
CA THR A 78 12.41 3.10 1.13
C THR A 78 10.98 2.68 1.48
N LEU A 79 10.73 1.38 1.60
CA LEU A 79 9.44 0.84 2.03
C LEU A 79 9.15 1.20 3.50
N ASP A 80 10.14 1.08 4.38
CA ASP A 80 10.04 1.48 5.78
C ASP A 80 9.75 2.98 5.90
N GLY A 81 10.38 3.80 5.05
CA GLY A 81 10.08 5.23 4.95
C GLY A 81 8.62 5.53 4.58
N PHE A 82 7.97 4.72 3.76
CA PHE A 82 6.54 4.88 3.42
C PHE A 82 5.63 4.55 4.59
N ILE A 83 5.99 3.54 5.39
CA ILE A 83 5.27 3.19 6.61
C ILE A 83 5.46 4.31 7.64
N ALA A 84 6.70 4.76 7.86
CA ALA A 84 7.01 5.87 8.74
C ALA A 84 6.28 7.16 8.36
N GLY A 85 6.08 7.40 7.05
CA GLY A 85 5.33 8.54 6.52
C GLY A 85 3.85 8.59 6.94
N THR A 86 3.28 7.48 7.40
CA THR A 86 1.92 7.43 7.97
C THR A 86 1.85 7.88 9.43
N GLY A 87 3.01 8.03 10.11
CA GLY A 87 3.08 8.26 11.55
C GLY A 87 2.67 7.05 12.39
N LEU A 88 2.32 5.91 11.78
CA LEU A 88 2.02 4.67 12.48
C LEU A 88 3.32 3.97 12.89
N THR A 89 3.39 3.53 14.15
CA THR A 89 4.52 2.74 14.66
C THR A 89 4.25 1.26 14.46
N LEU A 90 5.19 0.55 13.82
CA LEU A 90 5.20 -0.91 13.83
C LEU A 90 5.72 -1.36 15.20
N ASN A 91 4.83 -1.50 16.17
CA ASN A 91 5.19 -2.14 17.42
C ASN A 91 5.35 -3.64 17.14
N GLU A 92 6.44 -4.24 17.63
CA GLU A 92 6.52 -5.70 17.65
C GLU A 92 5.34 -6.24 18.48
N PRO A 93 4.66 -7.30 18.04
CA PRO A 93 3.64 -7.92 18.85
C PRO A 93 4.30 -8.38 20.15
N THR A 94 3.79 -7.91 21.28
CA THR A 94 4.21 -8.36 22.60
C THR A 94 4.06 -9.89 22.62
N SER A 95 5.18 -10.60 22.79
CA SER A 95 5.11 -12.04 23.03
C SER A 95 4.24 -12.30 24.28
N PRO A 96 3.40 -13.36 24.28
CA PRO A 96 2.51 -13.66 25.39
C PRO A 96 3.25 -13.91 26.71
#